data_AF-A0A947DCK5-F1
#
_entry.id   AF-A0A947DCK5-F1
#
_cell.length_a   1.000
_cell.length_b   1.000
_cell.length_c   1.000
_cell.angle_alpha   90.00
_cell.angle_beta   90.00
_cell.angle_gamma   90.00
#
_symmetry.space_group_name_H-M   'P 1'
#
loop_
_entity.id
_entity.type
_entity.pdbx_description
1 polymer ?
#
loop_
_entity_poly.entity_id
_entity_poly.type
_entity_poly.pdbx_seq_one_letter_code
_entity_poly.pdbx_strand_id
1 'polypeptide(L)'
;MLRRSTMSMAVSRNIVRSIVSCAMPVAVFLVLPSSMAWAQTSPLEDAIEDFEYWQNLCQLHISAAEDKTAADEKEADYGKALMACEQAIALEPEDAGIWVQHSRILLNTKQYPDAIASANRALLFDAEHSLAMTYQCMAYSALTQTEAALDRCNEALRVNGNWGDNNPTLAWLYRGIILAQENQYDQALVAYERTLLLEPDYAFALARKCEAHVALQQASLAIQTCNAALAGNDQWGEASPAMVWMALGRTHTQLGLYDDAIFAYDQALSLDPMSAVTWAAQGQVFEYLRHNEEALISYNRAVAIKADFADALLGQCKTLNRLAVDAKPDKTGEIYGKSLAACDAALAGDGDWGENTPANAWHERSIALTGTGKYEEALASINRAVGIEPRYAEAYNQRSIVYWYLRDYNRALEANAHALALDESYGHGWFTRGLIFRAQRQYPQALEAYNRGLGLNPWNEWAWTNRSLVLWELEEYEDALISAEEAITINPSSVQAWYNRGAAQSALGAYGSAVESYDRVLELDEKYGAALTGRGVARFHLGEDEDAMMDLQMALALNPEDELAKETLEALSSDGQGEGDR
;
A
#
# COMPACT_ATOMS: atom_id res chain seq x y z
N MET A 1 2.47 -28.25 -59.89
CA MET A 1 1.05 -28.26 -59.48
C MET A 1 0.65 -26.80 -59.25
N LEU A 2 -0.37 -26.25 -59.93
CA LEU A 2 -1.81 -26.30 -59.59
C LEU A 2 -2.12 -25.61 -58.24
N ARG A 3 -3.03 -24.63 -58.14
CA ARG A 3 -3.80 -23.89 -59.18
C ARG A 3 -4.36 -22.55 -58.62
N ARG A 4 -4.82 -21.65 -59.50
CA ARG A 4 -5.55 -20.40 -59.18
C ARG A 4 -6.97 -20.67 -58.65
N SER A 5 -7.54 -19.73 -57.89
CA SER A 5 -8.86 -19.14 -58.21
C SER A 5 -9.16 -17.84 -57.44
N THR A 6 -9.83 -16.91 -58.11
CA THR A 6 -10.39 -15.64 -57.57
C THR A 6 -11.85 -15.53 -57.97
N MET A 7 -12.76 -15.17 -57.05
CA MET A 7 -14.09 -14.56 -57.29
C MET A 7 -14.74 -14.29 -55.92
N SER A 8 -15.46 -13.20 -55.61
CA SER A 8 -16.21 -12.17 -56.37
C SER A 8 -17.66 -12.54 -56.74
N MET A 9 -18.59 -11.67 -56.32
CA MET A 9 -20.04 -11.60 -56.61
C MET A 9 -20.93 -12.73 -56.07
N ALA A 10 -22.24 -12.56 -55.85
CA ALA A 10 -23.10 -11.40 -55.51
C ALA A 10 -24.57 -11.89 -55.40
N VAL A 11 -25.53 -10.97 -55.20
CA VAL A 11 -26.90 -11.01 -55.80
C VAL A 11 -27.92 -12.02 -55.18
N SER A 12 -29.22 -11.71 -54.98
CA SER A 12 -30.01 -10.46 -55.02
C SER A 12 -31.50 -10.72 -54.66
N ARG A 13 -32.36 -9.68 -54.84
CA ARG A 13 -33.84 -9.66 -55.03
C ARG A 13 -34.70 -9.72 -53.76
N ASN A 14 -35.85 -9.02 -53.65
CA ASN A 14 -36.65 -8.13 -54.54
C ASN A 14 -37.57 -7.22 -53.64
N ILE A 15 -38.47 -6.30 -54.02
CA ILE A 15 -39.10 -5.73 -55.25
C ILE A 15 -39.57 -4.27 -54.85
N VAL A 16 -39.40 -3.16 -55.58
CA VAL A 16 -40.20 -2.61 -56.73
C VAL A 16 -41.68 -2.32 -56.35
N ARG A 17 -42.37 -1.19 -56.63
CA ARG A 17 -42.17 0.16 -57.27
C ARG A 17 -43.31 1.10 -56.73
N SER A 18 -43.29 2.44 -56.85
CA SER A 18 -43.77 3.26 -58.01
C SER A 18 -43.74 4.77 -57.59
N ILE A 19 -43.04 5.73 -58.22
CA ILE A 19 -43.33 6.49 -59.48
C ILE A 19 -44.58 7.41 -59.32
N VAL A 20 -44.45 8.71 -58.95
CA VAL A 20 -44.06 9.95 -59.71
C VAL A 20 -45.23 10.72 -60.35
N SER A 21 -45.35 12.03 -60.06
CA SER A 21 -45.73 13.10 -61.02
C SER A 21 -45.43 14.51 -60.46
N CYS A 22 -45.34 15.52 -61.33
CA CYS A 22 -45.15 16.94 -60.99
C CYS A 22 -46.44 17.76 -61.26
N ALA A 23 -46.63 18.91 -60.58
CA ALA A 23 -47.09 20.17 -61.20
C ALA A 23 -47.18 21.37 -60.22
N MET A 24 -46.79 22.54 -60.72
CA MET A 24 -47.30 23.89 -60.41
C MET A 24 -47.65 24.55 -61.78
N PRO A 25 -48.24 25.76 -61.91
CA PRO A 25 -48.75 26.72 -60.91
C PRO A 25 -50.20 27.22 -61.22
N VAL A 26 -50.52 28.47 -60.79
CA VAL A 26 -51.59 29.40 -61.21
C VAL A 26 -52.80 29.52 -60.25
N ALA A 27 -53.29 30.76 -60.10
CA ALA A 27 -54.35 31.21 -59.18
C ALA A 27 -55.55 31.81 -59.95
N VAL A 28 -56.63 32.22 -59.23
CA VAL A 28 -57.40 33.49 -59.40
C VAL A 28 -58.81 33.45 -58.77
N PHE A 29 -59.02 34.31 -57.75
CA PHE A 29 -60.23 35.10 -57.36
C PHE A 29 -61.62 34.50 -57.01
N LEU A 30 -62.16 35.01 -55.88
CA LEU A 30 -63.58 35.27 -55.50
C LEU A 30 -64.50 34.03 -55.32
N VAL A 31 -65.37 33.97 -54.29
CA VAL A 31 -66.47 34.91 -53.96
C VAL A 31 -66.63 35.19 -52.44
N LEU A 32 -67.06 36.42 -52.12
CA LEU A 32 -67.71 36.86 -50.87
C LEU A 32 -69.10 37.44 -51.24
N PRO A 33 -70.08 37.68 -50.32
CA PRO A 33 -70.03 37.71 -48.85
C PRO A 33 -71.03 36.65 -48.24
N SER A 34 -71.61 36.68 -47.03
CA SER A 34 -71.85 37.77 -46.06
C SER A 34 -72.16 37.32 -44.62
N SER A 35 -71.74 38.15 -43.65
CA SER A 35 -72.43 38.54 -42.39
C SER A 35 -72.70 37.53 -41.26
N MET A 36 -72.63 38.07 -40.03
CA MET A 36 -72.90 37.48 -38.71
C MET A 36 -71.84 36.49 -38.20
N ALA A 37 -71.34 36.59 -36.95
CA ALA A 37 -71.61 37.58 -35.90
C ALA A 37 -70.32 37.96 -35.12
N TRP A 38 -70.36 39.09 -34.41
CA TRP A 38 -69.28 39.50 -33.52
C TRP A 38 -69.29 38.63 -32.26
N ALA A 39 -68.23 37.86 -32.05
CA ALA A 39 -67.85 37.35 -30.75
C ALA A 39 -66.46 37.92 -30.43
N GLN A 40 -66.33 38.68 -29.34
CA GLN A 40 -65.03 39.17 -28.88
C GLN A 40 -64.26 38.00 -28.26
N THR A 41 -63.37 37.39 -29.04
CA THR A 41 -62.25 36.64 -28.47
C THR A 41 -61.36 37.63 -27.74
N SER A 42 -61.27 37.51 -26.42
CA SER A 42 -60.26 38.21 -25.63
C SER A 42 -58.85 37.81 -26.10
N PRO A 43 -57.91 38.75 -26.26
CA PRO A 43 -56.51 38.39 -26.48
C PRO A 43 -55.96 37.71 -25.23
N LEU A 44 -55.56 36.45 -25.37
CA LEU A 44 -54.41 35.89 -24.67
C LEU A 44 -53.23 36.04 -25.63
N GLU A 45 -52.79 37.28 -25.79
CA GLU A 45 -51.53 37.61 -26.47
C GLU A 45 -50.39 37.35 -25.48
N ASP A 46 -49.33 36.73 -26.00
CA ASP A 46 -47.95 36.67 -25.52
C ASP A 46 -47.73 36.91 -24.01
N ALA A 47 -47.61 35.81 -23.25
CA ALA A 47 -46.96 35.85 -21.95
C ALA A 47 -45.48 36.21 -22.16
N ILE A 48 -45.12 37.46 -21.87
CA ILE A 48 -43.74 37.93 -21.92
C ILE A 48 -42.97 37.19 -20.82
N GLU A 49 -41.95 36.44 -21.21
CA GLU A 49 -41.03 35.77 -20.29
C GLU A 49 -40.11 36.83 -19.66
N ASP A 50 -40.53 37.32 -18.49
CA ASP A 50 -39.91 38.44 -17.77
C ASP A 50 -38.73 38.02 -16.87
N PHE A 51 -38.15 39.00 -16.16
CA PHE A 51 -37.00 38.76 -15.29
C PHE A 51 -37.33 37.76 -14.16
N GLU A 52 -38.50 37.89 -13.53
CA GLU A 52 -38.94 36.95 -12.48
C GLU A 52 -39.07 35.53 -13.03
N TYR A 53 -39.63 35.34 -14.23
CA TYR A 53 -39.70 34.04 -14.89
C TYR A 53 -38.30 33.42 -15.08
N TRP A 54 -37.36 34.15 -15.68
CA TRP A 54 -36.04 33.63 -15.99
C TRP A 54 -35.15 33.43 -14.76
N GLN A 55 -35.26 34.30 -13.75
CA GLN A 55 -34.57 34.16 -12.47
C GLN A 55 -35.04 32.90 -11.73
N ASN A 56 -36.36 32.69 -11.62
CA ASN A 56 -36.92 31.49 -11.01
C ASN A 56 -36.57 30.22 -11.78
N LEU A 57 -36.56 30.26 -13.12
CA LEU A 57 -36.17 29.12 -13.96
C LEU A 57 -34.68 28.77 -13.81
N CYS A 58 -33.80 29.77 -13.67
CA CYS A 58 -32.39 29.52 -13.36
C CYS A 58 -32.23 28.83 -12.00
N GLN A 59 -32.87 29.37 -10.95
CA GLN A 59 -32.78 28.78 -9.61
C GLN A 59 -33.38 27.37 -9.55
N LEU A 60 -34.49 27.11 -10.26
CA LEU A 60 -35.08 25.77 -10.36
C LEU A 60 -34.11 24.76 -11.00
N HIS A 61 -33.40 25.14 -12.06
CA HIS A 61 -32.41 24.26 -12.70
C HIS A 61 -31.12 24.10 -11.90
N ILE A 62 -30.72 25.08 -11.09
CA ILE A 62 -29.64 24.92 -10.10
C ILE A 62 -30.03 23.82 -9.09
N SER A 63 -31.20 23.95 -8.44
CA SER A 63 -31.64 22.96 -7.45
C SER A 63 -31.77 21.56 -8.05
N ALA A 64 -32.32 21.44 -9.26
CA ALA A 64 -32.43 20.16 -9.98
C ALA A 64 -31.06 19.52 -10.34
N ALA A 65 -30.01 20.33 -10.56
CA ALA A 65 -28.65 19.84 -10.74
C ALA A 65 -27.98 19.44 -9.41
N GLU A 66 -28.34 20.10 -8.29
CA GLU A 66 -27.82 19.81 -6.97
C GLU A 66 -28.39 18.49 -6.40
N ASP A 67 -29.70 18.24 -6.54
CA ASP A 67 -30.41 17.00 -6.14
C ASP A 67 -29.90 15.70 -6.81
N LYS A 68 -29.15 15.82 -7.90
CA LYS A 68 -28.66 14.68 -8.69
C LYS A 68 -27.38 14.05 -8.15
N THR A 69 -27.07 12.85 -8.66
CA THR A 69 -25.81 12.14 -8.37
C THR A 69 -24.93 11.91 -9.60
N ALA A 70 -25.51 11.65 -10.78
CA ALA A 70 -24.76 11.40 -12.01
C ALA A 70 -24.23 12.71 -12.64
N ALA A 71 -22.93 12.74 -12.98
CA ALA A 71 -22.25 13.94 -13.50
C ALA A 71 -22.87 14.49 -14.79
N ASP A 72 -23.06 13.62 -15.80
CA ASP A 72 -23.68 13.95 -17.09
C ASP A 72 -25.07 14.60 -16.92
N GLU A 73 -25.83 14.13 -15.92
CA GLU A 73 -27.16 14.66 -15.61
C GLU A 73 -27.10 16.01 -14.88
N LYS A 74 -26.04 16.29 -14.11
CA LYS A 74 -25.80 17.61 -13.52
C LYS A 74 -25.41 18.62 -14.59
N GLU A 75 -24.47 18.27 -15.46
CA GLU A 75 -24.02 19.12 -16.57
C GLU A 75 -25.20 19.53 -17.48
N ALA A 76 -26.09 18.58 -17.78
CA ALA A 76 -27.29 18.82 -18.58
C ALA A 76 -28.31 19.78 -17.95
N ASP A 77 -28.39 19.91 -16.62
CA ASP A 77 -29.27 20.87 -15.94
C ASP A 77 -28.54 22.19 -15.61
N TYR A 78 -27.26 22.15 -15.28
CA TYR A 78 -26.43 23.36 -15.19
C TYR A 78 -26.37 24.12 -16.52
N GLY A 79 -26.36 23.42 -17.67
CA GLY A 79 -26.48 24.06 -18.98
C GLY A 79 -27.82 24.79 -19.19
N LYS A 80 -28.93 24.27 -18.63
CA LYS A 80 -30.25 24.95 -18.66
C LYS A 80 -30.30 26.12 -17.70
N ALA A 81 -29.75 25.95 -16.50
CA ALA A 81 -29.60 27.02 -15.53
C ALA A 81 -28.79 28.19 -16.11
N LEU A 82 -27.67 27.90 -16.78
CA LEU A 82 -26.82 28.91 -17.41
C LEU A 82 -27.60 29.72 -18.44
N MET A 83 -28.26 29.07 -19.40
CA MET A 83 -29.10 29.75 -20.41
C MET A 83 -30.21 30.60 -19.78
N ALA A 84 -30.87 30.10 -18.72
CA ALA A 84 -31.93 30.83 -18.03
C ALA A 84 -31.38 32.06 -17.27
N CYS A 85 -30.24 31.92 -16.59
CA CYS A 85 -29.56 33.04 -15.95
C CYS A 85 -29.04 34.06 -16.98
N GLU A 86 -28.56 33.64 -18.16
CA GLU A 86 -28.17 34.53 -19.25
C GLU A 86 -29.35 35.35 -19.79
N GLN A 87 -30.56 34.76 -19.89
CA GLN A 87 -31.77 35.52 -20.27
C GLN A 87 -32.17 36.54 -19.19
N ALA A 88 -32.15 36.14 -17.91
CA ALA A 88 -32.41 37.06 -16.80
C ALA A 88 -31.39 38.23 -16.77
N ILE A 89 -30.10 37.94 -16.96
CA ILE A 89 -29.02 38.94 -17.10
C ILE A 89 -29.24 39.87 -18.30
N ALA A 90 -29.81 39.36 -19.41
CA ALA A 90 -30.11 40.19 -20.58
C ALA A 90 -31.29 41.15 -20.36
N LEU A 91 -32.19 40.84 -19.42
CA LEU A 91 -33.31 41.69 -19.02
C LEU A 91 -32.92 42.71 -17.94
N GLU A 92 -32.29 42.27 -16.85
CA GLU A 92 -31.85 43.13 -15.74
C GLU A 92 -30.34 42.94 -15.44
N PRO A 93 -29.43 43.52 -16.27
CA PRO A 93 -27.98 43.33 -16.16
C PRO A 93 -27.33 43.98 -14.94
N GLU A 94 -28.11 44.65 -14.09
CA GLU A 94 -27.71 45.35 -12.87
C GLU A 94 -28.12 44.61 -11.57
N ASP A 95 -28.93 43.54 -11.64
CA ASP A 95 -29.20 42.72 -10.45
C ASP A 95 -27.94 41.95 -10.04
N ALA A 96 -27.48 42.13 -8.79
CA ALA A 96 -26.33 41.41 -8.28
C ALA A 96 -26.63 39.92 -8.05
N GLY A 97 -27.86 39.55 -7.70
CA GLY A 97 -28.24 38.18 -7.34
C GLY A 97 -28.08 37.19 -8.49
N ILE A 98 -28.56 37.56 -9.69
CA ILE A 98 -28.45 36.72 -10.89
C ILE A 98 -27.00 36.51 -11.32
N TRP A 99 -26.12 37.51 -11.19
CA TRP A 99 -24.68 37.38 -11.44
C TRP A 99 -23.98 36.45 -10.41
N VAL A 100 -24.52 36.32 -9.19
CA VAL A 100 -24.04 35.36 -8.19
C VAL A 100 -24.50 33.93 -8.50
N GLN A 101 -25.76 33.72 -8.90
CA GLN A 101 -26.22 32.39 -9.32
C GLN A 101 -25.54 31.92 -10.62
N HIS A 102 -25.30 32.83 -11.56
CA HIS A 102 -24.47 32.59 -12.74
C HIS A 102 -23.03 32.18 -12.34
N SER A 103 -22.43 32.84 -11.33
CA SER A 103 -21.14 32.44 -10.77
C SER A 103 -21.15 31.05 -10.11
N ARG A 104 -22.25 30.65 -9.44
CA ARG A 104 -22.42 29.32 -8.83
C ARG A 104 -22.42 28.21 -9.87
N ILE A 105 -23.09 28.43 -11.01
CA ILE A 105 -23.14 27.48 -12.13
C ILE A 105 -21.75 27.33 -12.76
N LEU A 106 -21.04 28.45 -12.97
CA LEU A 106 -19.68 28.44 -13.53
C LEU A 106 -18.66 27.76 -12.59
N LEU A 107 -18.78 27.91 -11.27
CA LEU A 107 -18.00 27.13 -10.30
C LEU A 107 -18.24 25.62 -10.44
N ASN A 108 -19.51 25.19 -10.42
CA ASN A 108 -19.87 23.77 -10.47
C ASN A 108 -19.50 23.11 -11.81
N THR A 109 -19.52 23.88 -12.91
CA THR A 109 -19.03 23.46 -14.25
C THR A 109 -17.52 23.69 -14.44
N LYS A 110 -16.79 24.05 -13.37
CA LYS A 110 -15.31 24.21 -13.33
C LYS A 110 -14.75 25.32 -14.23
N GLN A 111 -15.59 26.27 -14.65
CA GLN A 111 -15.25 27.45 -15.42
C GLN A 111 -14.79 28.59 -14.49
N TYR A 112 -13.73 28.32 -13.72
CA TYR A 112 -13.28 29.20 -12.61
C TYR A 112 -12.95 30.66 -13.01
N PRO A 113 -12.30 30.96 -14.16
CA PRO A 113 -12.05 32.35 -14.56
C PRO A 113 -13.34 33.12 -14.84
N ASP A 114 -14.31 32.47 -15.48
CA ASP A 114 -15.60 33.07 -15.83
C ASP A 114 -16.50 33.21 -14.60
N ALA A 115 -16.41 32.28 -13.64
CA ALA A 115 -17.01 32.44 -12.31
C ALA A 115 -16.46 33.69 -11.60
N ILE A 116 -15.14 33.90 -11.61
CA ILE A 116 -14.51 35.11 -11.05
C ILE A 116 -14.99 36.38 -11.77
N ALA A 117 -15.15 36.34 -13.10
CA ALA A 117 -15.71 37.45 -13.88
C ALA A 117 -17.17 37.75 -13.51
N SER A 118 -17.99 36.71 -13.36
CA SER A 118 -19.40 36.80 -12.94
C SER A 118 -19.55 37.38 -11.54
N ALA A 119 -18.76 36.89 -10.57
CA ALA A 119 -18.75 37.42 -9.22
C ALA A 119 -18.19 38.85 -9.13
N ASN A 120 -17.19 39.20 -9.96
CA ASN A 120 -16.74 40.60 -10.09
C ASN A 120 -17.86 41.51 -10.64
N ARG A 121 -18.73 40.97 -11.49
CA ARG A 121 -19.87 41.71 -12.05
C ARG A 121 -20.99 41.89 -11.02
N ALA A 122 -21.26 40.90 -10.17
CA ALA A 122 -22.13 41.08 -8.99
C ALA A 122 -21.58 42.16 -8.03
N LEU A 123 -20.28 42.08 -7.70
CA LEU A 123 -19.59 43.02 -6.80
C LEU A 123 -19.43 44.45 -7.35
N LEU A 124 -19.75 44.68 -8.63
CA LEU A 124 -19.87 46.02 -9.21
C LEU A 124 -21.18 46.72 -8.80
N PHE A 125 -22.24 45.95 -8.52
CA PHE A 125 -23.57 46.46 -8.19
C PHE A 125 -23.87 46.34 -6.69
N ASP A 126 -23.51 45.22 -6.05
CA ASP A 126 -23.49 45.06 -4.59
C ASP A 126 -22.05 44.72 -4.14
N ALA A 127 -21.29 45.75 -3.81
CA ALA A 127 -19.92 45.62 -3.32
C ALA A 127 -19.79 44.94 -1.94
N GLU A 128 -20.91 44.70 -1.24
CA GLU A 128 -20.95 44.05 0.09
C GLU A 128 -21.52 42.62 0.04
N HIS A 129 -21.70 42.06 -1.16
CA HIS A 129 -22.26 40.71 -1.37
C HIS A 129 -21.28 39.58 -0.96
N SER A 130 -21.34 39.18 0.30
CA SER A 130 -20.52 38.10 0.89
C SER A 130 -20.55 36.79 0.09
N LEU A 131 -21.68 36.42 -0.51
CA LEU A 131 -21.77 35.20 -1.32
C LEU A 131 -20.95 35.28 -2.63
N ALA A 132 -20.94 36.44 -3.29
CA ALA A 132 -20.09 36.67 -4.47
C ALA A 132 -18.60 36.54 -4.12
N MET A 133 -18.18 37.14 -3.01
CA MET A 133 -16.81 37.03 -2.50
C MET A 133 -16.44 35.59 -2.13
N THR A 134 -17.39 34.82 -1.58
CA THR A 134 -17.22 33.39 -1.27
C THR A 134 -16.99 32.57 -2.54
N TYR A 135 -17.74 32.84 -3.61
CA TYR A 135 -17.52 32.19 -4.90
C TYR A 135 -16.20 32.59 -5.57
N GLN A 136 -15.72 33.83 -5.38
CA GLN A 136 -14.35 34.20 -5.75
C GLN A 136 -13.31 33.41 -4.96
N CYS A 137 -13.47 33.26 -3.63
CA CYS A 137 -12.58 32.45 -2.80
C CYS A 137 -12.48 30.99 -3.30
N MET A 138 -13.61 30.36 -3.60
CA MET A 138 -13.68 28.99 -4.17
C MET A 138 -12.94 28.90 -5.51
N ALA A 139 -13.18 29.85 -6.42
CA ALA A 139 -12.53 29.86 -7.74
C ALA A 139 -11.01 30.09 -7.66
N TYR A 140 -10.56 31.04 -6.82
CA TYR A 140 -9.13 31.27 -6.61
C TYR A 140 -8.45 30.07 -5.93
N SER A 141 -9.13 29.38 -5.00
CA SER A 141 -8.65 28.13 -4.40
C SER A 141 -8.45 27.04 -5.45
N ALA A 142 -9.43 26.84 -6.34
CA ALA A 142 -9.34 25.85 -7.42
C ALA A 142 -8.28 26.20 -8.48
N LEU A 143 -7.94 27.49 -8.62
CA LEU A 143 -6.84 28.00 -9.44
C LEU A 143 -5.49 28.07 -8.71
N THR A 144 -5.38 27.52 -7.49
CA THR A 144 -4.17 27.53 -6.64
C THR A 144 -3.62 28.92 -6.29
N GLN A 145 -4.48 29.94 -6.26
CA GLN A 145 -4.14 31.33 -5.91
C GLN A 145 -4.42 31.60 -4.43
N THR A 146 -3.70 30.91 -3.53
CA THR A 146 -3.94 30.89 -2.07
C THR A 146 -4.20 32.26 -1.45
N GLU A 147 -3.32 33.24 -1.70
CA GLU A 147 -3.39 34.58 -1.10
C GLU A 147 -4.70 35.30 -1.50
N ALA A 148 -5.01 35.33 -2.80
CA ALA A 148 -6.25 35.90 -3.32
C ALA A 148 -7.50 35.15 -2.80
N ALA A 149 -7.42 33.82 -2.67
CA ALA A 149 -8.51 33.02 -2.13
C ALA A 149 -8.78 33.36 -0.66
N LEU A 150 -7.75 33.37 0.18
CA LEU A 150 -7.86 33.71 1.60
C LEU A 150 -8.37 35.14 1.80
N ASP A 151 -7.86 36.12 1.05
CA ASP A 151 -8.33 37.51 1.13
C ASP A 151 -9.82 37.64 0.79
N ARG A 152 -10.29 36.98 -0.28
CA ARG A 152 -11.72 36.96 -0.65
C ARG A 152 -12.58 36.30 0.43
N CYS A 153 -12.15 35.16 0.98
CA CYS A 153 -12.86 34.50 2.09
C CYS A 153 -12.90 35.35 3.36
N ASN A 154 -11.76 35.96 3.74
CA ASN A 154 -11.67 36.85 4.90
C ASN A 154 -12.54 38.11 4.71
N GLU A 155 -12.61 38.65 3.49
CA GLU A 155 -13.46 39.81 3.17
C GLU A 155 -14.96 39.46 3.24
N ALA A 156 -15.37 38.33 2.66
CA ALA A 156 -16.75 37.81 2.74
C ALA A 156 -17.25 37.73 4.20
N LEU A 157 -16.39 37.15 5.07
CA LEU A 157 -16.64 36.96 6.49
C LEU A 157 -16.57 38.26 7.32
N ARG A 158 -15.84 39.28 6.85
CA ARG A 158 -15.73 40.60 7.49
C ARG A 158 -16.95 41.48 7.21
N VAL A 159 -17.41 41.51 5.96
CA VAL A 159 -18.44 42.45 5.51
C VAL A 159 -19.82 42.04 6.01
N ASN A 160 -20.14 40.74 5.93
CA ASN A 160 -21.27 40.11 6.62
C ASN A 160 -22.65 40.81 6.41
N GLY A 161 -22.83 41.43 5.24
CA GLY A 161 -24.01 42.24 4.90
C GLY A 161 -25.07 41.48 4.10
N ASN A 162 -24.66 40.71 3.08
CA ASN A 162 -25.57 40.03 2.17
C ASN A 162 -25.09 38.61 1.77
N TRP A 163 -25.72 37.59 2.37
CA TRP A 163 -25.50 36.16 2.08
C TRP A 163 -26.58 35.54 1.16
N GLY A 164 -27.64 36.28 0.80
CA GLY A 164 -28.85 35.70 0.19
C GLY A 164 -29.54 34.70 1.13
N ASP A 165 -30.07 33.61 0.58
CA ASP A 165 -30.62 32.48 1.34
C ASP A 165 -29.55 31.59 2.02
N ASN A 166 -28.26 31.85 1.74
CA ASN A 166 -27.15 31.09 2.29
C ASN A 166 -26.63 31.69 3.61
N ASN A 167 -25.65 31.02 4.20
CA ASN A 167 -24.99 31.39 5.45
C ASN A 167 -23.45 31.41 5.25
N PRO A 168 -22.66 31.86 6.25
CA PRO A 168 -21.19 31.82 6.17
C PRO A 168 -20.53 30.42 6.18
N THR A 169 -21.27 29.30 6.12
CA THR A 169 -20.71 27.93 6.17
C THR A 169 -19.65 27.71 5.09
N LEU A 170 -19.96 28.02 3.83
CA LEU A 170 -19.04 27.81 2.70
C LEU A 170 -17.79 28.68 2.81
N ALA A 171 -17.93 29.94 3.27
CA ALA A 171 -16.80 30.85 3.45
C ALA A 171 -15.84 30.37 4.55
N TRP A 172 -16.37 29.87 5.67
CA TRP A 172 -15.54 29.24 6.71
C TRP A 172 -14.92 27.92 6.25
N LEU A 173 -15.68 27.08 5.54
CA LEU A 173 -15.20 25.79 5.05
C LEU A 173 -14.04 25.95 4.07
N TYR A 174 -14.20 26.76 3.02
CA TYR A 174 -13.13 26.96 2.03
C TYR A 174 -11.94 27.70 2.61
N ARG A 175 -12.14 28.67 3.52
CA ARG A 175 -11.04 29.24 4.31
C ARG A 175 -10.27 28.16 5.06
N GLY A 176 -10.96 27.18 5.65
CA GLY A 176 -10.34 26.03 6.31
C GLY A 176 -9.56 25.14 5.36
N ILE A 177 -10.13 24.79 4.20
CA ILE A 177 -9.49 23.96 3.16
C ILE A 177 -8.19 24.62 2.67
N ILE A 178 -8.22 25.91 2.34
CA ILE A 178 -7.03 26.64 1.86
C ILE A 178 -5.95 26.69 2.96
N LEU A 179 -6.33 26.92 4.21
CA LEU A 179 -5.38 26.90 5.34
C LEU A 179 -4.78 25.51 5.56
N ALA A 180 -5.55 24.42 5.36
CA ALA A 180 -5.04 23.06 5.46
C ALA A 180 -4.08 22.70 4.31
N GLN A 181 -4.29 23.24 3.10
CA GLN A 181 -3.36 23.12 1.97
C GLN A 181 -2.01 23.81 2.27
N GLU A 182 -2.04 24.95 2.96
CA GLU A 182 -0.85 25.66 3.46
C GLU A 182 -0.29 25.07 4.79
N ASN A 183 -0.74 23.88 5.20
CA ASN A 183 -0.36 23.18 6.44
C ASN A 183 -0.68 23.95 7.75
N GLN A 184 -1.51 24.99 7.70
CA GLN A 184 -1.91 25.83 8.85
C GLN A 184 -3.07 25.20 9.63
N TYR A 185 -2.92 23.91 10.00
CA TYR A 185 -4.00 23.07 10.49
C TYR A 185 -4.74 23.63 11.72
N ASP A 186 -4.07 24.29 12.67
CA ASP A 186 -4.74 24.92 13.82
C ASP A 186 -5.76 25.99 13.39
N GLN A 187 -5.42 26.80 12.39
CA GLN A 187 -6.34 27.82 11.84
C GLN A 187 -7.42 27.20 10.95
N ALA A 188 -7.13 26.07 10.31
CA ALA A 188 -8.11 25.29 9.56
C ALA A 188 -9.15 24.65 10.49
N LEU A 189 -8.72 24.05 11.61
CA LEU A 189 -9.60 23.49 12.64
C LEU A 189 -10.56 24.56 13.20
N VAL A 190 -10.05 25.75 13.52
CA VAL A 190 -10.90 26.88 13.96
C VAL A 190 -11.91 27.28 12.88
N ALA A 191 -11.54 27.24 11.60
CA ALA A 191 -12.46 27.54 10.50
C ALA A 191 -13.55 26.46 10.35
N TYR A 192 -13.18 25.18 10.37
CA TYR A 192 -14.14 24.06 10.37
C TYR A 192 -15.07 24.10 11.59
N GLU A 193 -14.59 24.52 12.76
CA GLU A 193 -15.45 24.72 13.94
C GLU A 193 -16.45 25.87 13.78
N ARG A 194 -16.14 26.90 12.98
CA ARG A 194 -17.12 27.94 12.62
C ARG A 194 -18.17 27.43 11.65
N THR A 195 -17.81 26.56 10.71
CA THR A 195 -18.77 25.84 9.86
C THR A 195 -19.70 24.94 10.70
N LEU A 196 -19.13 24.10 11.58
CA LEU A 196 -19.89 23.12 12.37
C LEU A 196 -20.71 23.73 13.52
N LEU A 197 -20.52 25.02 13.82
CA LEU A 197 -21.42 25.79 14.68
C LEU A 197 -22.69 26.26 13.95
N LEU A 198 -22.72 26.20 12.63
CA LEU A 198 -23.87 26.54 11.77
C LEU A 198 -24.59 25.26 11.32
N GLU A 199 -23.83 24.27 10.85
CA GLU A 199 -24.32 22.97 10.35
C GLU A 199 -23.55 21.82 11.04
N PRO A 200 -24.00 21.33 12.20
CA PRO A 200 -23.24 20.38 13.03
C PRO A 200 -23.03 18.98 12.42
N ASP A 201 -23.84 18.61 11.43
CA ASP A 201 -23.87 17.30 10.76
C ASP A 201 -23.21 17.32 9.36
N TYR A 202 -22.63 18.45 8.93
CA TYR A 202 -22.09 18.63 7.58
C TYR A 202 -20.87 17.73 7.31
N ALA A 203 -21.09 16.63 6.58
CA ALA A 203 -20.08 15.58 6.41
C ALA A 203 -18.80 16.07 5.71
N PHE A 204 -18.88 16.97 4.72
CA PHE A 204 -17.67 17.51 4.08
C PHE A 204 -16.77 18.28 5.08
N ALA A 205 -17.37 19.10 5.94
CA ALA A 205 -16.64 19.84 6.97
C ALA A 205 -16.06 18.92 8.06
N LEU A 206 -16.82 17.90 8.47
CA LEU A 206 -16.35 16.86 9.40
C LEU A 206 -15.21 16.03 8.77
N ALA A 207 -15.28 15.67 7.48
CA ALA A 207 -14.24 14.95 6.76
C ALA A 207 -12.93 15.77 6.69
N ARG A 208 -13.00 17.06 6.33
CA ARG A 208 -11.82 17.94 6.32
C ARG A 208 -11.24 18.19 7.71
N LYS A 209 -12.08 18.24 8.75
CA LYS A 209 -11.63 18.32 10.16
C LYS A 209 -10.97 17.01 10.64
N CYS A 210 -11.50 15.86 10.23
CA CYS A 210 -10.92 14.53 10.40
C CYS A 210 -9.50 14.47 9.78
N GLU A 211 -9.34 14.85 8.51
CA GLU A 211 -8.03 14.92 7.83
C GLU A 211 -7.03 15.82 8.57
N ALA A 212 -7.45 17.00 9.04
CA ALA A 212 -6.60 17.91 9.79
C ALA A 212 -6.14 17.34 11.16
N HIS A 213 -7.01 16.61 11.88
CA HIS A 213 -6.61 15.91 13.11
C HIS A 213 -5.64 14.76 12.84
N VAL A 214 -5.76 14.05 11.71
CA VAL A 214 -4.77 13.01 11.30
C VAL A 214 -3.41 13.65 10.99
N ALA A 215 -3.39 14.75 10.24
CA ALA A 215 -2.14 15.48 9.93
C ALA A 215 -1.43 16.00 11.21
N LEU A 216 -2.20 16.41 12.22
CA LEU A 216 -1.69 16.82 13.54
C LEU A 216 -1.40 15.64 14.50
N GLN A 217 -1.52 14.38 14.06
CA GLN A 217 -1.34 13.17 14.87
C GLN A 217 -2.28 13.09 16.11
N GLN A 218 -3.41 13.79 16.09
CA GLN A 218 -4.38 13.88 17.17
C GLN A 218 -5.38 12.71 17.12
N ALA A 219 -4.86 11.47 17.19
CA ALA A 219 -5.56 10.25 16.83
C ALA A 219 -6.96 10.05 17.47
N SER A 220 -7.15 10.44 18.74
CA SER A 220 -8.45 10.36 19.41
C SER A 220 -9.49 11.34 18.87
N LEU A 221 -9.07 12.58 18.54
CA LEU A 221 -9.92 13.60 17.92
C LEU A 221 -10.18 13.28 16.44
N ALA A 222 -9.19 12.68 15.76
CA ALA A 222 -9.36 12.13 14.42
C ALA A 222 -10.45 11.05 14.43
N ILE A 223 -10.30 9.96 15.18
CA ILE A 223 -11.30 8.87 15.24
C ILE A 223 -12.69 9.40 15.60
N GLN A 224 -12.81 10.31 16.57
CA GLN A 224 -14.09 10.93 16.92
C GLN A 224 -14.70 11.72 15.74
N THR A 225 -13.91 12.53 15.06
CA THR A 225 -14.39 13.43 13.99
C THR A 225 -14.66 12.66 12.68
N CYS A 226 -13.85 11.66 12.36
CA CYS A 226 -14.05 10.79 11.20
C CYS A 226 -15.33 9.95 11.36
N ASN A 227 -15.58 9.39 12.55
CA ASN A 227 -16.84 8.70 12.84
C ASN A 227 -18.05 9.66 12.83
N ALA A 228 -17.88 10.92 13.26
CA ALA A 228 -18.92 11.93 13.13
C ALA A 228 -19.23 12.26 11.66
N ALA A 229 -18.21 12.34 10.79
CA ALA A 229 -18.42 12.55 9.34
C ALA A 229 -19.22 11.40 8.71
N LEU A 230 -18.89 10.15 9.05
CA LEU A 230 -19.59 8.95 8.56
C LEU A 230 -21.03 8.82 9.10
N ALA A 231 -21.38 9.57 10.14
CA ALA A 231 -22.73 9.67 10.72
C ALA A 231 -23.42 11.02 10.44
N GLY A 232 -22.83 11.86 9.57
CA GLY A 232 -23.37 13.15 9.16
C GLY A 232 -24.41 13.04 8.05
N ASN A 233 -24.71 14.17 7.42
CA ASN A 233 -25.56 14.23 6.22
C ASN A 233 -24.81 13.81 4.95
N ASP A 234 -25.53 13.48 3.88
CA ASP A 234 -24.93 13.03 2.61
C ASP A 234 -24.22 14.14 1.80
N GLN A 235 -23.95 15.31 2.38
CA GLN A 235 -23.29 16.42 1.71
C GLN A 235 -21.76 16.28 1.79
N TRP A 236 -21.21 15.41 0.95
CA TRP A 236 -19.78 15.06 0.94
C TRP A 236 -18.87 16.05 0.19
N GLY A 237 -19.43 16.89 -0.70
CA GLY A 237 -18.67 17.90 -1.45
C GLY A 237 -17.59 17.28 -2.33
N GLU A 238 -16.33 17.61 -2.09
CA GLU A 238 -15.15 17.01 -2.76
C GLU A 238 -14.53 15.85 -1.98
N ALA A 239 -15.05 15.53 -0.78
CA ALA A 239 -14.65 14.36 -0.01
C ALA A 239 -15.54 13.15 -0.37
N SER A 240 -15.26 12.00 0.24
CA SER A 240 -16.12 10.82 0.17
C SER A 240 -16.03 10.00 1.46
N PRO A 241 -17.01 9.11 1.74
CA PRO A 241 -16.90 8.19 2.86
C PRO A 241 -15.67 7.28 2.74
N ALA A 242 -15.23 6.95 1.52
CA ALA A 242 -14.03 6.15 1.26
C ALA A 242 -12.75 6.85 1.77
N MET A 243 -12.63 8.16 1.56
CA MET A 243 -11.51 8.97 2.08
C MET A 243 -11.49 8.99 3.61
N VAL A 244 -12.66 9.10 4.25
CA VAL A 244 -12.77 9.09 5.72
C VAL A 244 -12.45 7.72 6.30
N TRP A 245 -12.91 6.63 5.67
CA TRP A 245 -12.51 5.27 6.05
C TRP A 245 -11.00 5.03 5.86
N MET A 246 -10.39 5.55 4.80
CA MET A 246 -8.93 5.51 4.61
C MET A 246 -8.16 6.35 5.66
N ALA A 247 -8.74 7.47 6.11
CA ALA A 247 -8.18 8.28 7.20
C ALA A 247 -8.28 7.56 8.56
N LEU A 248 -9.40 6.88 8.84
CA LEU A 248 -9.53 5.98 10.00
C LEU A 248 -8.49 4.86 9.94
N GLY A 249 -8.38 4.14 8.82
CA GLY A 249 -7.42 3.03 8.68
C GLY A 249 -5.97 3.44 8.98
N ARG A 250 -5.54 4.60 8.47
CA ARG A 250 -4.21 5.17 8.79
C ARG A 250 -4.08 5.53 10.27
N THR A 251 -5.12 6.09 10.87
CA THR A 251 -5.12 6.45 12.31
C THR A 251 -5.03 5.20 13.20
N HIS A 252 -5.78 4.14 12.88
CA HIS A 252 -5.71 2.87 13.60
C HIS A 252 -4.34 2.17 13.38
N THR A 253 -3.76 2.25 12.18
CA THR A 253 -2.40 1.76 11.89
C THR A 253 -1.35 2.45 12.78
N GLN A 254 -1.40 3.79 12.89
CA GLN A 254 -0.50 4.57 13.76
C GLN A 254 -0.66 4.25 15.26
N LEU A 255 -1.82 3.76 15.68
CA LEU A 255 -2.09 3.30 17.04
C LEU A 255 -1.73 1.82 17.28
N GLY A 256 -1.31 1.07 16.25
CA GLY A 256 -1.12 -0.39 16.32
C GLY A 256 -2.42 -1.19 16.42
N LEU A 257 -3.57 -0.58 16.14
CA LEU A 257 -4.89 -1.21 16.16
C LEU A 257 -5.16 -1.88 14.80
N TYR A 258 -4.39 -2.91 14.49
CA TYR A 258 -4.33 -3.49 13.14
C TYR A 258 -5.65 -4.10 12.66
N ASP A 259 -6.46 -4.72 13.53
CA ASP A 259 -7.77 -5.26 13.17
C ASP A 259 -8.76 -4.15 12.76
N ASP A 260 -8.82 -3.07 13.54
CA ASP A 260 -9.63 -1.89 13.21
C ASP A 260 -9.14 -1.22 11.91
N ALA A 261 -7.82 -1.21 11.70
CA ALA A 261 -7.21 -0.65 10.49
C ALA A 261 -7.58 -1.44 9.23
N ILE A 262 -7.51 -2.78 9.29
CA ILE A 262 -7.94 -3.67 8.21
C ILE A 262 -9.42 -3.46 7.92
N PHE A 263 -10.29 -3.44 8.94
CA PHE A 263 -11.71 -3.19 8.78
C PHE A 263 -11.99 -1.83 8.09
N ALA A 264 -11.32 -0.76 8.53
CA ALA A 264 -11.48 0.56 7.93
C ALA A 264 -10.96 0.62 6.48
N TYR A 265 -9.86 -0.08 6.15
CA TYR A 265 -9.39 -0.20 4.78
C TYR A 265 -10.34 -1.03 3.91
N ASP A 266 -10.94 -2.12 4.42
CA ASP A 266 -11.96 -2.90 3.71
C ASP A 266 -13.22 -2.06 3.44
N GLN A 267 -13.66 -1.23 4.39
CA GLN A 267 -14.76 -0.28 4.14
C GLN A 267 -14.38 0.72 3.04
N ALA A 268 -13.18 1.31 3.08
CA ALA A 268 -12.71 2.23 2.05
C ALA A 268 -12.63 1.56 0.66
N LEU A 269 -12.09 0.34 0.57
CA LEU A 269 -11.96 -0.43 -0.67
C LEU A 269 -13.29 -0.98 -1.18
N SER A 270 -14.30 -1.14 -0.33
CA SER A 270 -15.66 -1.50 -0.77
C SER A 270 -16.36 -0.34 -1.51
N LEU A 271 -15.92 0.89 -1.27
CA LEU A 271 -16.46 2.14 -1.83
C LEU A 271 -15.62 2.67 -3.00
N ASP A 272 -14.29 2.58 -2.89
CA ASP A 272 -13.33 2.84 -3.97
C ASP A 272 -12.35 1.66 -4.12
N PRO A 273 -12.69 0.63 -4.92
CA PRO A 273 -11.78 -0.47 -5.24
C PRO A 273 -10.53 -0.07 -6.03
N MET A 274 -10.49 1.17 -6.57
CA MET A 274 -9.46 1.67 -7.47
C MET A 274 -8.43 2.57 -6.75
N SER A 275 -8.52 2.73 -5.43
CA SER A 275 -7.46 3.40 -4.64
C SER A 275 -6.23 2.49 -4.47
N ALA A 276 -5.23 2.67 -5.33
CA ALA A 276 -3.93 2.00 -5.20
C ALA A 276 -3.26 2.27 -3.83
N VAL A 277 -3.44 3.48 -3.28
CA VAL A 277 -2.85 3.89 -2.00
C VAL A 277 -3.51 3.17 -0.82
N THR A 278 -4.83 2.96 -0.87
CA THR A 278 -5.53 2.19 0.16
C THR A 278 -5.13 0.71 0.13
N TRP A 279 -4.97 0.12 -1.05
CA TRP A 279 -4.44 -1.25 -1.21
C TRP A 279 -3.00 -1.38 -0.67
N ALA A 280 -2.12 -0.39 -0.90
CA ALA A 280 -0.77 -0.41 -0.36
C ALA A 280 -0.75 -0.28 1.17
N ALA A 281 -1.53 0.65 1.74
CA ALA A 281 -1.64 0.84 3.19
C ALA A 281 -2.23 -0.39 3.91
N GLN A 282 -3.19 -1.10 3.29
CA GLN A 282 -3.66 -2.39 3.81
C GLN A 282 -2.57 -3.47 3.75
N GLY A 283 -1.79 -3.52 2.66
CA GLY A 283 -0.63 -4.41 2.53
C GLY A 283 0.42 -4.17 3.63
N GLN A 284 0.67 -2.91 4.00
CA GLN A 284 1.56 -2.53 5.09
C GLN A 284 1.08 -3.05 6.46
N VAL A 285 -0.23 -3.05 6.73
CA VAL A 285 -0.78 -3.61 7.97
C VAL A 285 -0.64 -5.13 8.02
N PHE A 286 -0.95 -5.83 6.93
CA PHE A 286 -0.68 -7.28 6.85
C PHE A 286 0.82 -7.59 6.99
N GLU A 287 1.70 -6.73 6.49
CA GLU A 287 3.14 -6.86 6.64
C GLU A 287 3.59 -6.74 8.12
N TYR A 288 3.04 -5.77 8.87
CA TYR A 288 3.28 -5.65 10.32
C TYR A 288 2.77 -6.88 11.10
N LEU A 289 1.62 -7.43 10.71
CA LEU A 289 1.08 -8.68 11.27
C LEU A 289 1.85 -9.95 10.84
N ARG A 290 2.81 -9.84 9.92
CA ARG A 290 3.52 -10.98 9.27
C ARG A 290 2.62 -11.89 8.43
N HIS A 291 1.44 -11.41 8.06
CA HIS A 291 0.49 -12.04 7.14
C HIS A 291 0.97 -11.86 5.69
N ASN A 292 2.07 -12.56 5.35
CA ASN A 292 2.83 -12.32 4.12
C ASN A 292 2.03 -12.61 2.83
N GLU A 293 1.07 -13.54 2.85
CA GLU A 293 0.30 -13.87 1.64
C GLU A 293 -0.75 -12.78 1.35
N GLU A 294 -1.44 -12.31 2.39
CA GLU A 294 -2.42 -11.22 2.33
C GLU A 294 -1.76 -9.88 1.99
N ALA A 295 -0.60 -9.58 2.60
CA ALA A 295 0.22 -8.42 2.23
C ALA A 295 0.57 -8.43 0.74
N LEU A 296 1.06 -9.56 0.23
CA LEU A 296 1.41 -9.70 -1.19
C LEU A 296 0.18 -9.57 -2.09
N ILE A 297 -1.00 -10.07 -1.69
CA ILE A 297 -2.27 -9.87 -2.41
C ILE A 297 -2.63 -8.38 -2.49
N SER A 298 -2.58 -7.65 -1.38
CA SER A 298 -2.94 -6.22 -1.34
C SER A 298 -1.95 -5.36 -2.14
N TYR A 299 -0.63 -5.61 -2.01
CA TYR A 299 0.36 -4.93 -2.86
C TYR A 299 0.19 -5.29 -4.36
N ASN A 300 -0.15 -6.53 -4.71
CA ASN A 300 -0.47 -6.91 -6.09
C ASN A 300 -1.69 -6.15 -6.65
N ARG A 301 -2.67 -5.80 -5.82
CA ARG A 301 -3.81 -4.96 -6.22
C ARG A 301 -3.39 -3.51 -6.45
N ALA A 302 -2.59 -2.93 -5.55
CA ALA A 302 -2.05 -1.59 -5.72
C ALA A 302 -1.27 -1.45 -7.04
N VAL A 303 -0.35 -2.38 -7.33
CA VAL A 303 0.47 -2.39 -8.56
C VAL A 303 -0.37 -2.69 -9.82
N ALA A 304 -1.45 -3.48 -9.72
CA ALA A 304 -2.36 -3.70 -10.84
C ALA A 304 -3.17 -2.44 -11.24
N ILE A 305 -3.28 -1.45 -10.34
CA ILE A 305 -3.92 -0.16 -10.58
C ILE A 305 -2.88 0.91 -11.00
N LYS A 306 -1.76 0.99 -10.28
CA LYS A 306 -0.68 1.98 -10.45
C LYS A 306 0.66 1.23 -10.58
N ALA A 307 1.00 0.87 -11.81
CA ALA A 307 2.07 -0.10 -12.12
C ALA A 307 3.50 0.37 -11.78
N ASP A 308 3.69 1.67 -11.57
CA ASP A 308 4.94 2.35 -11.23
C ASP A 308 5.02 2.78 -9.76
N PHE A 309 4.06 2.39 -8.91
CA PHE A 309 3.98 2.84 -7.52
C PHE A 309 5.12 2.27 -6.65
N ALA A 310 6.11 3.09 -6.33
CA ALA A 310 7.35 2.64 -5.70
C ALA A 310 7.14 2.01 -4.31
N ASP A 311 6.27 2.57 -3.46
CA ASP A 311 5.95 2.01 -2.14
C ASP A 311 5.33 0.60 -2.20
N ALA A 312 4.34 0.39 -3.07
CA ALA A 312 3.71 -0.92 -3.24
C ALA A 312 4.66 -1.97 -3.83
N LEU A 313 5.51 -1.58 -4.80
CA LEU A 313 6.55 -2.44 -5.37
C LEU A 313 7.63 -2.79 -4.33
N LEU A 314 7.98 -1.85 -3.43
CA LEU A 314 8.86 -2.10 -2.30
C LEU A 314 8.21 -3.07 -1.29
N GLY A 315 6.91 -2.91 -1.00
CA GLY A 315 6.11 -3.83 -0.19
C GLY A 315 6.12 -5.26 -0.74
N GLN A 316 5.95 -5.43 -2.06
CA GLN A 316 6.14 -6.73 -2.72
C GLN A 316 7.55 -7.28 -2.48
N CYS A 317 8.60 -6.49 -2.67
CA CYS A 317 9.99 -6.93 -2.49
C CYS A 317 10.27 -7.40 -1.05
N LYS A 318 9.93 -6.58 -0.04
CA LYS A 318 10.03 -6.95 1.39
C LYS A 318 9.30 -8.26 1.69
N THR A 319 8.08 -8.40 1.19
CA THR A 319 7.22 -9.56 1.46
C THR A 319 7.75 -10.82 0.77
N LEU A 320 8.25 -10.71 -0.46
CA LEU A 320 8.91 -11.80 -1.18
C LEU A 320 10.25 -12.18 -0.53
N ASN A 321 11.03 -11.24 -0.01
CA ASN A 321 12.23 -11.52 0.79
C ASN A 321 11.90 -12.36 2.03
N ARG A 322 10.84 -12.03 2.77
CA ARG A 322 10.37 -12.84 3.92
C ARG A 322 9.92 -14.23 3.48
N LEU A 323 9.04 -14.32 2.48
CA LEU A 323 8.55 -15.59 1.94
C LEU A 323 9.67 -16.50 1.39
N ALA A 324 10.80 -15.93 0.94
CA ALA A 324 11.96 -16.70 0.50
C ALA A 324 12.80 -17.29 1.64
N VAL A 325 12.73 -16.74 2.86
CA VAL A 325 13.35 -17.34 4.06
C VAL A 325 12.56 -18.53 4.56
N ASP A 326 11.23 -18.43 4.55
CA ASP A 326 10.31 -19.49 4.98
C ASP A 326 10.07 -20.57 3.90
N ALA A 327 10.68 -20.41 2.71
CA ALA A 327 10.50 -21.29 1.57
C ALA A 327 11.34 -22.57 1.63
N LYS A 328 10.88 -23.60 0.92
CA LYS A 328 11.71 -24.78 0.64
C LYS A 328 12.90 -24.44 -0.25
N PRO A 329 14.06 -25.13 -0.12
CA PRO A 329 15.27 -24.82 -0.88
C PRO A 329 15.09 -24.85 -2.41
N ASP A 330 14.20 -25.71 -2.93
CA ASP A 330 13.89 -25.82 -4.36
C ASP A 330 13.20 -24.59 -4.94
N LYS A 331 12.50 -23.81 -4.11
CA LYS A 331 11.74 -22.60 -4.51
C LYS A 331 12.39 -21.29 -4.12
N THR A 332 13.32 -21.34 -3.16
CA THR A 332 13.98 -20.16 -2.56
C THR A 332 14.55 -19.21 -3.64
N GLY A 333 15.28 -19.75 -4.62
CA GLY A 333 15.87 -18.95 -5.70
C GLY A 333 14.84 -18.33 -6.67
N GLU A 334 13.68 -18.96 -6.88
CA GLU A 334 12.60 -18.39 -7.70
C GLU A 334 11.96 -17.18 -7.00
N ILE A 335 11.75 -17.28 -5.68
CA ILE A 335 11.11 -16.23 -4.88
C ILE A 335 12.06 -15.03 -4.74
N TYR A 336 13.35 -15.24 -4.45
CA TYR A 336 14.33 -14.13 -4.49
C TYR A 336 14.47 -13.51 -5.89
N GLY A 337 14.32 -14.29 -6.96
CA GLY A 337 14.26 -13.76 -8.34
C GLY A 337 13.08 -12.81 -8.58
N LYS A 338 11.89 -13.14 -8.04
CA LYS A 338 10.71 -12.27 -8.06
C LYS A 338 10.89 -11.04 -7.17
N SER A 339 11.46 -11.22 -5.98
CA SER A 339 11.79 -10.14 -5.04
C SER A 339 12.69 -9.10 -5.70
N LEU A 340 13.79 -9.56 -6.33
CA LEU A 340 14.72 -8.68 -7.04
C LEU A 340 14.03 -7.88 -8.15
N ALA A 341 13.14 -8.52 -8.92
CA ALA A 341 12.37 -7.83 -9.96
C ALA A 341 11.42 -6.75 -9.38
N ALA A 342 10.78 -7.02 -8.24
CA ALA A 342 9.94 -6.04 -7.55
C ALA A 342 10.77 -4.86 -6.99
N CYS A 343 11.94 -5.12 -6.40
CA CYS A 343 12.86 -4.06 -5.95
C CYS A 343 13.45 -3.24 -7.10
N ASP A 344 13.83 -3.87 -8.21
CA ASP A 344 14.31 -3.17 -9.42
C ASP A 344 13.20 -2.32 -10.04
N ALA A 345 11.94 -2.77 -10.00
CA ALA A 345 10.79 -1.99 -10.42
C ALA A 345 10.51 -0.81 -9.47
N ALA A 346 10.54 -1.01 -8.15
CA ALA A 346 10.35 0.06 -7.16
C ALA A 346 11.38 1.19 -7.35
N LEU A 347 12.65 0.83 -7.56
CA LEU A 347 13.75 1.77 -7.81
C LEU A 347 13.67 2.49 -9.16
N ALA A 348 12.80 2.05 -10.07
CA ALA A 348 12.52 2.66 -11.37
C ALA A 348 11.11 3.28 -11.47
N GLY A 349 10.36 3.29 -10.37
CA GLY A 349 8.98 3.77 -10.29
C GLY A 349 8.86 5.30 -10.20
N ASP A 350 7.67 5.73 -9.78
CA ASP A 350 7.27 7.13 -9.61
C ASP A 350 8.07 7.90 -8.54
N GLY A 351 8.68 7.19 -7.58
CA GLY A 351 9.38 7.77 -6.44
C GLY A 351 8.46 8.17 -5.28
N ASP A 352 7.21 7.69 -5.28
CA ASP A 352 6.27 7.79 -4.15
C ASP A 352 6.54 6.64 -3.18
N TRP A 353 7.31 6.92 -2.13
CA TRP A 353 7.78 5.92 -1.16
C TRP A 353 6.90 5.80 0.09
N GLY A 354 5.81 6.56 0.21
CA GLY A 354 4.97 6.56 1.41
C GLY A 354 5.77 6.91 2.67
N GLU A 355 5.80 5.99 3.65
CA GLU A 355 6.60 6.11 4.89
C GLU A 355 8.05 5.59 4.73
N ASN A 356 8.38 4.99 3.58
CA ASN A 356 9.71 4.44 3.26
C ASN A 356 10.62 5.47 2.60
N THR A 357 11.88 5.09 2.37
CA THR A 357 12.86 5.84 1.60
C THR A 357 13.49 4.97 0.49
N PRO A 358 14.16 5.57 -0.51
CA PRO A 358 15.00 4.83 -1.44
C PRO A 358 16.06 3.95 -0.75
N ALA A 359 16.52 4.28 0.46
CA ALA A 359 17.51 3.47 1.18
C ALA A 359 16.92 2.11 1.57
N ASN A 360 15.63 2.04 1.94
CA ASN A 360 14.94 0.78 2.20
C ASN A 360 14.88 -0.09 0.93
N ALA A 361 14.61 0.50 -0.23
CA ALA A 361 14.62 -0.25 -1.49
C ALA A 361 16.01 -0.77 -1.88
N TRP A 362 17.07 0.01 -1.68
CA TRP A 362 18.45 -0.47 -1.89
C TRP A 362 18.89 -1.54 -0.86
N HIS A 363 18.32 -1.51 0.37
CA HIS A 363 18.49 -2.54 1.39
C HIS A 363 17.82 -3.86 0.97
N GLU A 364 16.52 -3.84 0.67
CA GLU A 364 15.76 -5.03 0.26
C GLU A 364 16.29 -5.65 -1.04
N ARG A 365 16.76 -4.80 -1.97
CA ARG A 365 17.46 -5.26 -3.18
C ARG A 365 18.73 -6.05 -2.83
N SER A 366 19.49 -5.61 -1.83
CA SER A 366 20.67 -6.33 -1.36
C SER A 366 20.32 -7.69 -0.76
N ILE A 367 19.18 -7.82 -0.07
CA ILE A 367 18.70 -9.10 0.48
C ILE A 367 18.38 -10.06 -0.68
N ALA A 368 17.59 -9.62 -1.66
CA ALA A 368 17.26 -10.42 -2.85
C ALA A 368 18.49 -10.84 -3.68
N LEU A 369 19.49 -9.96 -3.79
CA LEU A 369 20.76 -10.26 -4.45
C LEU A 369 21.62 -11.25 -3.66
N THR A 370 21.62 -11.16 -2.33
CA THR A 370 22.31 -12.12 -1.47
C THR A 370 21.65 -13.50 -1.57
N GLY A 371 20.32 -13.56 -1.55
CA GLY A 371 19.53 -14.79 -1.74
C GLY A 371 19.64 -15.41 -3.14
N THR A 372 20.04 -14.64 -4.16
CA THR A 372 20.39 -15.14 -5.50
C THR A 372 21.90 -15.36 -5.71
N GLY A 373 22.72 -15.23 -4.66
CA GLY A 373 24.18 -15.47 -4.71
C GLY A 373 25.00 -14.38 -5.42
N LYS A 374 24.41 -13.22 -5.71
CA LYS A 374 25.02 -12.09 -6.44
C LYS A 374 25.67 -11.09 -5.48
N TYR A 375 26.63 -11.56 -4.68
CA TYR A 375 27.16 -10.82 -3.53
C TYR A 375 27.81 -9.47 -3.89
N GLU A 376 28.46 -9.33 -5.04
CA GLU A 376 29.02 -8.06 -5.52
C GLU A 376 27.94 -7.03 -5.92
N GLU A 377 26.85 -7.47 -6.55
CA GLU A 377 25.68 -6.61 -6.82
C GLU A 377 24.95 -6.23 -5.53
N ALA A 378 24.86 -7.16 -4.57
CA ALA A 378 24.35 -6.90 -3.23
C ALA A 378 25.20 -5.84 -2.52
N LEU A 379 26.54 -5.98 -2.56
CA LEU A 379 27.46 -5.03 -1.95
C LEU A 379 27.35 -3.64 -2.58
N ALA A 380 27.17 -3.53 -3.89
CA ALA A 380 26.91 -2.26 -4.55
C ALA A 380 25.56 -1.64 -4.11
N SER A 381 24.52 -2.47 -3.94
CA SER A 381 23.19 -2.05 -3.52
C SER A 381 23.19 -1.55 -2.06
N ILE A 382 23.75 -2.32 -1.13
CA ILE A 382 23.77 -1.94 0.30
C ILE A 382 24.69 -0.76 0.60
N ASN A 383 25.79 -0.60 -0.14
CA ASN A 383 26.62 0.61 -0.05
C ASN A 383 25.86 1.87 -0.53
N ARG A 384 24.89 1.71 -1.44
CA ARG A 384 24.00 2.80 -1.84
C ARG A 384 22.93 3.08 -0.78
N ALA A 385 22.40 2.07 -0.10
CA ALA A 385 21.48 2.24 1.03
C ALA A 385 22.12 3.07 2.16
N VAL A 386 23.27 2.64 2.70
CA VAL A 386 23.96 3.37 3.80
C VAL A 386 24.59 4.70 3.35
N GLY A 387 24.76 4.90 2.04
CA GLY A 387 25.18 6.17 1.45
C GLY A 387 24.05 7.20 1.31
N ILE A 388 22.79 6.74 1.24
CA ILE A 388 21.59 7.59 1.31
C ILE A 388 21.22 7.84 2.77
N GLU A 389 21.26 6.81 3.61
CA GLU A 389 20.89 6.88 5.02
C GLU A 389 22.00 6.37 5.96
N PRO A 390 22.94 7.24 6.40
CA PRO A 390 24.07 6.85 7.23
C PRO A 390 23.75 6.36 8.65
N ARG A 391 22.47 6.35 9.07
CA ARG A 391 22.00 5.90 10.39
C ARG A 391 21.16 4.61 10.35
N TYR A 392 21.11 3.92 9.21
CA TYR A 392 20.30 2.71 9.02
C TYR A 392 21.04 1.44 9.52
N ALA A 393 20.79 1.03 10.76
CA ALA A 393 21.53 -0.03 11.44
C ALA A 393 21.44 -1.39 10.74
N GLU A 394 20.24 -1.77 10.29
CA GLU A 394 19.96 -3.00 9.55
C GLU A 394 20.73 -3.06 8.24
N ALA A 395 20.89 -1.93 7.55
CA ALA A 395 21.67 -1.87 6.32
C ALA A 395 23.18 -2.02 6.55
N TYR A 396 23.70 -1.51 7.67
CA TYR A 396 25.07 -1.85 8.09
C TYR A 396 25.21 -3.34 8.43
N ASN A 397 24.19 -3.97 9.03
CA ASN A 397 24.24 -5.39 9.32
C ASN A 397 24.14 -6.26 8.05
N GLN A 398 23.23 -5.94 7.11
CA GLN A 398 23.19 -6.63 5.81
C GLN A 398 24.51 -6.46 5.03
N ARG A 399 25.16 -5.29 5.11
CA ARG A 399 26.50 -5.13 4.54
C ARG A 399 27.53 -6.07 5.18
N SER A 400 27.42 -6.35 6.47
CA SER A 400 28.27 -7.35 7.13
C SER A 400 27.96 -8.79 6.70
N ILE A 401 26.68 -9.12 6.46
CA ILE A 401 26.26 -10.42 5.91
C ILE A 401 26.83 -10.61 4.49
N VAL A 402 26.74 -9.60 3.63
CA VAL A 402 27.34 -9.63 2.28
C VAL A 402 28.87 -9.80 2.36
N TYR A 403 29.57 -9.08 3.23
CA TYR A 403 31.01 -9.28 3.41
C TYR A 403 31.37 -10.66 3.98
N TRP A 404 30.51 -11.26 4.81
CA TRP A 404 30.67 -12.62 5.30
C TRP A 404 30.56 -13.68 4.19
N TYR A 405 29.58 -13.54 3.28
CA TYR A 405 29.49 -14.39 2.07
C TYR A 405 30.71 -14.23 1.16
N LEU A 406 31.21 -13.00 0.99
CA LEU A 406 32.46 -12.67 0.28
C LEU A 406 33.74 -13.12 1.02
N ARG A 407 33.61 -13.65 2.25
CA ARG A 407 34.70 -14.05 3.16
C ARG A 407 35.67 -12.92 3.57
N ASP A 408 35.32 -11.65 3.37
CA ASP A 408 36.04 -10.51 3.96
C ASP A 408 35.54 -10.29 5.39
N TYR A 409 35.90 -11.22 6.28
CA TYR A 409 35.45 -11.21 7.68
C TYR A 409 35.89 -9.96 8.45
N ASN A 410 36.95 -9.27 8.01
CA ASN A 410 37.40 -8.02 8.62
C ASN A 410 36.39 -6.90 8.32
N ARG A 411 36.04 -6.66 7.05
CA ARG A 411 35.00 -5.69 6.70
C ARG A 411 33.61 -6.09 7.18
N ALA A 412 33.36 -7.40 7.33
CA ALA A 412 32.15 -7.88 7.99
C ALA A 412 32.10 -7.40 9.46
N LEU A 413 33.16 -7.62 10.24
CA LEU A 413 33.23 -7.12 11.63
C LEU A 413 33.17 -5.60 11.73
N GLU A 414 33.79 -4.86 10.80
CA GLU A 414 33.69 -3.38 10.73
C GLU A 414 32.24 -2.93 10.47
N ALA A 415 31.57 -3.48 9.44
CA ALA A 415 30.19 -3.14 9.13
C ALA A 415 29.22 -3.54 10.25
N ASN A 416 29.42 -4.70 10.89
CA ASN A 416 28.64 -5.15 12.03
C ASN A 416 28.87 -4.28 13.28
N ALA A 417 30.11 -3.82 13.52
CA ALA A 417 30.40 -2.87 14.59
C ALA A 417 29.74 -1.50 14.36
N HIS A 418 29.63 -1.05 13.10
CA HIS A 418 28.84 0.14 12.76
C HIS A 418 27.34 -0.04 13.01
N ALA A 419 26.77 -1.22 12.71
CA ALA A 419 25.38 -1.52 13.03
C ALA A 419 25.12 -1.47 14.55
N LEU A 420 25.94 -2.18 15.32
CA LEU A 420 25.80 -2.25 16.78
C LEU A 420 26.16 -0.93 17.51
N ALA A 421 26.87 -0.01 16.84
CA ALA A 421 27.11 1.35 17.33
C ALA A 421 25.96 2.33 16.99
N LEU A 422 25.05 1.95 16.09
CA LEU A 422 23.80 2.67 15.83
C LEU A 422 22.66 2.15 16.72
N ASP A 423 22.58 0.84 16.91
CA ASP A 423 21.70 0.17 17.88
C ASP A 423 22.35 -1.08 18.50
N GLU A 424 22.72 -1.01 19.77
CA GLU A 424 23.27 -2.14 20.52
C GLU A 424 22.19 -3.19 20.89
N SER A 425 20.91 -2.82 20.87
CA SER A 425 19.77 -3.70 21.15
C SER A 425 19.33 -4.55 19.94
N TYR A 426 19.92 -4.31 18.77
CA TYR A 426 19.65 -5.04 17.54
C TYR A 426 20.15 -6.50 17.60
N GLY A 427 19.34 -7.40 18.16
CA GLY A 427 19.69 -8.81 18.39
C GLY A 427 20.14 -9.58 17.14
N HIS A 428 19.62 -9.23 15.96
CA HIS A 428 20.10 -9.78 14.67
C HIS A 428 21.58 -9.41 14.39
N GLY A 429 22.02 -8.21 14.80
CA GLY A 429 23.42 -7.80 14.68
C GLY A 429 24.35 -8.64 15.55
N TRP A 430 23.94 -9.00 16.76
CA TRP A 430 24.69 -9.92 17.63
C TRP A 430 24.74 -11.34 17.07
N PHE A 431 23.63 -11.85 16.52
CA PHE A 431 23.62 -13.12 15.79
C PHE A 431 24.57 -13.12 14.58
N THR A 432 24.53 -12.09 13.73
CA THR A 432 25.45 -11.94 12.59
C THR A 432 26.91 -11.86 13.05
N ARG A 433 27.19 -11.17 14.16
CA ARG A 433 28.54 -11.13 14.76
C ARG A 433 29.05 -12.52 15.15
N GLY A 434 28.18 -13.35 15.72
CA GLY A 434 28.48 -14.75 16.03
C GLY A 434 28.78 -15.59 14.79
N LEU A 435 28.02 -15.42 13.69
CA LEU A 435 28.29 -16.09 12.41
C LEU A 435 29.68 -15.73 11.84
N ILE A 436 30.09 -14.46 11.97
CA ILE A 436 31.40 -14.00 11.50
C ILE A 436 32.53 -14.59 12.34
N PHE A 437 32.43 -14.52 13.68
CA PHE A 437 33.44 -15.12 14.55
C PHE A 437 33.53 -16.65 14.40
N ARG A 438 32.40 -17.37 14.24
CA ARG A 438 32.45 -18.83 13.97
C ARG A 438 33.14 -19.13 12.65
N ALA A 439 32.88 -18.36 11.59
CA ALA A 439 33.57 -18.54 10.30
C ALA A 439 35.10 -18.28 10.39
N GLN A 440 35.54 -17.48 11.36
CA GLN A 440 36.96 -17.28 11.71
C GLN A 440 37.51 -18.31 12.73
N ARG A 441 36.72 -19.31 13.15
CA ARG A 441 36.99 -20.25 14.26
C ARG A 441 37.29 -19.57 15.61
N GLN A 442 36.75 -18.37 15.82
CA GLN A 442 36.86 -17.61 17.06
C GLN A 442 35.69 -17.96 18.00
N TYR A 443 35.64 -19.23 18.43
CA TYR A 443 34.49 -19.81 19.11
C TYR A 443 34.10 -19.10 20.43
N PRO A 444 35.02 -18.67 21.33
CA PRO A 444 34.64 -17.91 22.52
C PRO A 444 33.95 -16.58 22.19
N GLN A 445 34.45 -15.85 21.18
CA GLN A 445 33.85 -14.60 20.71
C GLN A 445 32.49 -14.82 20.00
N ALA A 446 32.33 -15.95 19.31
CA ALA A 446 31.06 -16.35 18.73
C ALA A 446 30.02 -16.69 19.81
N LEU A 447 30.43 -17.42 20.86
CA LEU A 447 29.60 -17.75 22.01
C LEU A 447 29.16 -16.50 22.78
N GLU A 448 30.06 -15.55 23.03
CA GLU A 448 29.70 -14.26 23.64
C GLU A 448 28.66 -13.50 22.80
N ALA A 449 28.86 -13.44 21.47
CA ALA A 449 27.94 -12.78 20.57
C ALA A 449 26.55 -13.45 20.52
N TYR A 450 26.49 -14.79 20.49
CA TYR A 450 25.22 -15.52 20.56
C TYR A 450 24.53 -15.35 21.92
N ASN A 451 25.27 -15.40 23.03
CA ASN A 451 24.71 -15.15 24.37
C ASN A 451 24.10 -13.74 24.48
N ARG A 452 24.75 -12.70 23.92
CA ARG A 452 24.20 -11.34 23.85
C ARG A 452 22.95 -11.26 22.96
N GLY A 453 22.98 -11.89 21.79
CA GLY A 453 21.82 -11.94 20.87
C GLY A 453 20.60 -12.65 21.46
N LEU A 454 20.82 -13.75 22.16
CA LEU A 454 19.77 -14.51 22.87
C LEU A 454 19.24 -13.78 24.11
N GLY A 455 20.08 -13.00 24.80
CA GLY A 455 19.65 -12.10 25.87
C GLY A 455 18.71 -10.97 25.39
N LEU A 456 18.75 -10.63 24.10
CA LEU A 456 17.86 -9.66 23.46
C LEU A 456 16.62 -10.33 22.83
N ASN A 457 16.79 -11.50 22.22
CA ASN A 457 15.68 -12.31 21.69
C ASN A 457 15.91 -13.81 21.98
N PRO A 458 15.32 -14.35 23.08
CA PRO A 458 15.40 -15.77 23.42
C PRO A 458 14.74 -16.71 22.40
N TRP A 459 13.86 -16.19 21.53
CA TRP A 459 13.08 -16.98 20.55
C TRP A 459 13.79 -17.16 19.21
N ASN A 460 15.07 -16.79 19.11
CA ASN A 460 15.86 -16.95 17.89
C ASN A 460 16.45 -18.38 17.82
N GLU A 461 15.71 -19.31 17.21
CA GLU A 461 16.16 -20.70 17.01
C GLU A 461 17.51 -20.77 16.30
N TRP A 462 17.74 -19.98 15.25
CA TRP A 462 19.03 -19.98 14.57
C TRP A 462 20.17 -19.59 15.50
N ALA A 463 19.98 -18.66 16.44
CA ALA A 463 21.00 -18.33 17.43
C ALA A 463 21.27 -19.51 18.39
N TRP A 464 20.24 -20.22 18.86
CA TRP A 464 20.41 -21.44 19.67
C TRP A 464 21.10 -22.59 18.92
N THR A 465 20.67 -22.87 17.69
CA THR A 465 21.27 -23.91 16.81
C THR A 465 22.72 -23.59 16.44
N ASN A 466 23.07 -22.32 16.28
CA ASN A 466 24.46 -21.93 16.04
C ASN A 466 25.28 -21.81 17.34
N ARG A 467 24.64 -21.62 18.51
CA ARG A 467 25.25 -21.72 19.85
C ARG A 467 25.63 -23.17 20.17
N SER A 468 24.73 -24.14 19.95
CA SER A 468 25.00 -25.57 20.20
C SER A 468 26.21 -26.07 19.42
N LEU A 469 26.31 -25.72 18.13
CA LEU A 469 27.48 -26.03 17.31
C LEU A 469 28.78 -25.43 17.87
N VAL A 470 28.76 -24.17 18.33
CA VAL A 470 29.94 -23.50 18.89
C VAL A 470 30.37 -24.10 20.23
N LEU A 471 29.43 -24.55 21.06
CA LEU A 471 29.72 -25.23 22.32
C LEU A 471 30.28 -26.64 22.09
N TRP A 472 29.75 -27.37 21.10
CA TRP A 472 30.30 -28.66 20.68
C TRP A 472 31.75 -28.54 20.17
N GLU A 473 32.05 -27.51 19.37
CA GLU A 473 33.42 -27.16 18.94
C GLU A 473 34.33 -26.61 20.07
N LEU A 474 33.79 -26.37 21.27
CA LEU A 474 34.51 -26.02 22.50
C LEU A 474 34.63 -27.21 23.49
N GLU A 475 34.12 -28.39 23.12
CA GLU A 475 33.99 -29.58 23.97
C GLU A 475 33.02 -29.39 25.18
N GLU A 476 32.20 -28.33 25.18
CA GLU A 476 31.19 -28.00 26.19
C GLU A 476 29.86 -28.73 25.89
N TYR A 477 29.91 -30.07 25.84
CA TYR A 477 28.84 -30.90 25.26
C TYR A 477 27.49 -30.85 25.99
N GLU A 478 27.46 -30.71 27.31
CA GLU A 478 26.21 -30.56 28.07
C GLU A 478 25.47 -29.26 27.75
N ASP A 479 26.19 -28.14 27.67
CA ASP A 479 25.60 -26.84 27.27
C ASP A 479 25.28 -26.81 25.77
N ALA A 480 26.01 -27.57 24.95
CA ALA A 480 25.66 -27.79 23.53
C ALA A 480 24.32 -28.53 23.39
N LEU A 481 24.10 -29.58 24.18
CA LEU A 481 22.84 -30.34 24.25
C LEU A 481 21.68 -29.43 24.67
N ILE A 482 21.81 -28.70 25.78
CA ILE A 482 20.78 -27.75 26.25
C ILE A 482 20.43 -26.74 25.14
N SER A 483 21.46 -26.19 24.47
CA SER A 483 21.26 -25.22 23.38
C SER A 483 20.53 -25.82 22.17
N ALA A 484 20.70 -27.12 21.89
CA ALA A 484 19.97 -27.80 20.83
C ALA A 484 18.51 -28.09 21.23
N GLU A 485 18.24 -28.38 22.51
CA GLU A 485 16.88 -28.61 23.02
C GLU A 485 16.04 -27.33 23.11
N GLU A 486 16.64 -26.18 23.44
CA GLU A 486 15.98 -24.87 23.31
C GLU A 486 15.64 -24.55 21.84
N ALA A 487 16.54 -24.82 20.90
CA ALA A 487 16.28 -24.67 19.48
C ALA A 487 15.11 -25.54 18.98
N ILE A 488 15.06 -26.82 19.39
CA ILE A 488 13.96 -27.75 19.08
C ILE A 488 12.65 -27.30 19.73
N THR A 489 12.70 -26.71 20.93
CA THR A 489 11.52 -26.19 21.63
C THR A 489 10.89 -25.01 20.88
N ILE A 490 11.70 -24.18 20.22
CA ILE A 490 11.24 -23.07 19.37
C ILE A 490 10.79 -23.57 17.99
N ASN A 491 11.54 -24.50 17.36
CA ASN A 491 11.20 -25.08 16.07
C ASN A 491 11.41 -26.61 16.07
N PRO A 492 10.35 -27.40 16.34
CA PRO A 492 10.42 -28.86 16.32
C PRO A 492 10.78 -29.49 14.96
N SER A 493 10.80 -28.70 13.88
CA SER A 493 11.19 -29.10 12.53
C SER A 493 12.61 -28.66 12.14
N SER A 494 13.42 -28.09 13.05
CA SER A 494 14.80 -27.70 12.75
C SER A 494 15.71 -28.93 12.64
N VAL A 495 15.95 -29.36 11.40
CA VAL A 495 16.84 -30.49 11.03
C VAL A 495 18.22 -30.34 11.68
N GLN A 496 18.79 -29.12 11.65
CA GLN A 496 20.12 -28.85 12.21
C GLN A 496 20.12 -28.89 13.74
N ALA A 497 19.03 -28.48 14.41
CA ALA A 497 18.92 -28.58 15.86
C ALA A 497 18.87 -30.05 16.33
N TRP A 498 18.06 -30.89 15.67
CA TRP A 498 18.02 -32.34 15.91
C TRP A 498 19.37 -33.01 15.65
N TYR A 499 20.08 -32.63 14.58
CA TYR A 499 21.42 -33.13 14.32
C TYR A 499 22.42 -32.73 15.41
N ASN A 500 22.45 -31.46 15.81
CA ASN A 500 23.34 -30.98 16.87
C ASN A 500 23.03 -31.65 18.22
N ARG A 501 21.76 -31.94 18.52
CA ARG A 501 21.34 -32.73 19.69
C ARG A 501 21.94 -34.14 19.65
N GLY A 502 21.81 -34.84 18.53
CA GLY A 502 22.41 -36.16 18.33
C GLY A 502 23.94 -36.15 18.44
N ALA A 503 24.60 -35.12 17.90
CA ALA A 503 26.06 -34.96 17.98
C ALA A 503 26.55 -34.72 19.42
N ALA A 504 25.84 -33.90 20.20
CA ALA A 504 26.15 -33.69 21.62
C ALA A 504 25.89 -34.96 22.45
N GLN A 505 24.77 -35.66 22.21
CA GLN A 505 24.46 -36.93 22.87
C GLN A 505 25.48 -38.03 22.54
N SER A 506 25.97 -38.08 21.30
CA SER A 506 27.03 -39.00 20.88
C SER A 506 28.34 -38.73 21.62
N ALA A 507 28.74 -37.45 21.74
CA ALA A 507 29.95 -37.04 22.48
C ALA A 507 29.85 -37.32 23.98
N LEU A 508 28.64 -37.25 24.56
CA LEU A 508 28.34 -37.62 25.94
C LEU A 508 28.19 -39.16 26.17
N GLY A 509 28.35 -39.98 25.13
CA GLY A 509 28.18 -41.44 25.18
C GLY A 509 26.73 -41.90 25.34
N ALA A 510 25.74 -41.01 25.18
CA ALA A 510 24.31 -41.28 25.28
C ALA A 510 23.74 -41.84 23.95
N TYR A 511 24.41 -42.85 23.40
CA TYR A 511 24.20 -43.31 22.01
C TYR A 511 22.75 -43.68 21.66
N GLY A 512 22.00 -44.29 22.58
CA GLY A 512 20.58 -44.61 22.35
C GLY A 512 19.72 -43.36 22.07
N SER A 513 19.90 -42.29 22.86
CA SER A 513 19.20 -41.02 22.61
C SER A 513 19.76 -40.24 21.42
N ALA A 514 21.04 -40.47 21.06
CA ALA A 514 21.59 -39.95 19.81
C ALA A 514 20.92 -40.58 18.59
N VAL A 515 20.68 -41.91 18.59
CA VAL A 515 19.90 -42.61 17.55
C VAL A 515 18.50 -42.01 17.43
N GLU A 516 17.77 -41.80 18.53
CA GLU A 516 16.44 -41.12 18.52
C GLU A 516 16.51 -39.73 17.87
N SER A 517 17.55 -38.94 18.16
CA SER A 517 17.73 -37.60 17.58
C SER A 517 18.07 -37.65 16.09
N TYR A 518 18.88 -38.63 15.63
CA TYR A 518 19.20 -38.81 14.22
C TYR A 518 18.04 -39.43 13.42
N ASP A 519 17.22 -40.29 14.02
CA ASP A 519 15.96 -40.76 13.44
C ASP A 519 15.05 -39.56 13.14
N ARG A 520 14.92 -38.62 14.10
CA ARG A 520 14.17 -37.37 13.90
C ARG A 520 14.77 -36.45 12.82
N VAL A 521 16.08 -36.50 12.56
CA VAL A 521 16.68 -35.83 11.39
C VAL A 521 16.22 -36.52 10.09
N LEU A 522 16.30 -37.84 10.02
CA LEU A 522 16.05 -38.61 8.81
C LEU A 522 14.54 -38.75 8.47
N GLU A 523 13.65 -38.54 9.45
CA GLU A 523 12.22 -38.32 9.22
C GLU A 523 11.89 -36.94 8.61
N LEU A 524 12.79 -35.95 8.76
CA LEU A 524 12.64 -34.60 8.19
C LEU A 524 13.38 -34.45 6.85
N ASP A 525 14.56 -35.06 6.72
CA ASP A 525 15.35 -35.18 5.50
C ASP A 525 16.02 -36.56 5.41
N GLU A 526 15.37 -37.48 4.70
CA GLU A 526 15.82 -38.86 4.41
C GLU A 526 17.25 -38.94 3.85
N LYS A 527 17.78 -37.84 3.28
CA LYS A 527 19.07 -37.79 2.59
C LYS A 527 20.12 -36.96 3.32
N TYR A 528 19.89 -36.65 4.60
CA TYR A 528 20.86 -35.97 5.46
C TYR A 528 22.01 -36.91 5.83
N GLY A 529 22.97 -37.10 4.91
CA GLY A 529 24.04 -38.11 5.01
C GLY A 529 24.84 -38.10 6.31
N ALA A 530 25.10 -36.91 6.88
CA ALA A 530 25.82 -36.79 8.15
C ALA A 530 25.07 -37.39 9.36
N ALA A 531 23.73 -37.47 9.29
CA ALA A 531 22.91 -38.15 10.32
C ALA A 531 22.83 -39.65 10.10
N LEU A 532 22.97 -40.15 8.87
CA LEU A 532 23.21 -41.58 8.62
C LEU A 532 24.57 -41.99 9.19
N THR A 533 25.64 -41.20 8.96
CA THR A 533 26.94 -41.42 9.60
C THR A 533 26.84 -41.38 11.13
N GLY A 534 26.19 -40.34 11.69
CA GLY A 534 26.00 -40.20 13.14
C GLY A 534 25.21 -41.34 13.77
N ARG A 535 24.12 -41.78 13.13
CA ARG A 535 23.30 -42.91 13.58
C ARG A 535 24.06 -44.22 13.49
N GLY A 536 24.78 -44.46 12.38
CA GLY A 536 25.62 -45.65 12.21
C GLY A 536 26.73 -45.76 13.27
N VAL A 537 27.41 -44.66 13.58
CA VAL A 537 28.41 -44.60 14.67
C VAL A 537 27.77 -44.87 16.04
N ALA A 538 26.61 -44.25 16.34
CA ALA A 538 25.91 -44.49 17.59
C ALA A 538 25.42 -45.95 17.72
N ARG A 539 24.95 -46.56 16.62
CA ARG A 539 24.53 -47.97 16.55
C ARG A 539 25.68 -48.93 16.76
N PHE A 540 26.84 -48.70 16.14
CA PHE A 540 28.05 -49.46 16.39
C PHE A 540 28.44 -49.45 17.89
N HIS A 541 28.36 -48.29 18.56
CA HIS A 541 28.61 -48.21 20.00
C HIS A 541 27.52 -48.85 20.88
N LEU A 542 26.37 -49.23 20.32
CA LEU A 542 25.34 -50.05 20.98
C LEU A 542 25.46 -51.55 20.67
N GLY A 543 26.30 -51.95 19.71
CA GLY A 543 26.37 -53.31 19.16
C GLY A 543 25.25 -53.65 18.17
N GLU A 544 24.62 -52.64 17.56
CA GLU A 544 23.58 -52.77 16.54
C GLU A 544 24.22 -52.88 15.14
N ASP A 545 25.18 -53.80 14.98
CA ASP A 545 26.15 -53.82 13.89
C ASP A 545 25.54 -53.96 12.48
N GLU A 546 24.47 -54.74 12.30
CA GLU A 546 23.82 -54.89 10.99
C GLU A 546 23.16 -53.57 10.53
N ASP A 547 22.45 -52.88 11.43
CA ASP A 547 21.82 -51.58 11.16
C ASP A 547 22.87 -50.47 11.04
N ALA A 548 23.96 -50.54 11.81
CA ALA A 548 25.11 -49.64 11.67
C ALA A 548 25.75 -49.76 10.28
N MET A 549 26.04 -50.98 9.81
CA MET A 549 26.59 -51.21 8.47
C MET A 549 25.66 -50.70 7.36
N MET A 550 24.34 -50.84 7.51
CA MET A 550 23.36 -50.32 6.55
C MET A 550 23.38 -48.78 6.49
N ASP A 551 23.35 -48.11 7.64
CA ASP A 551 23.40 -46.65 7.73
C ASP A 551 24.69 -46.07 7.12
N LEU A 552 25.84 -46.65 7.45
CA LEU A 552 27.14 -46.22 6.95
C LEU A 552 27.27 -46.43 5.44
N GLN A 553 26.72 -47.52 4.89
CA GLN A 553 26.66 -47.74 3.44
C GLN A 553 25.73 -46.74 2.74
N MET A 554 24.60 -46.38 3.35
CA MET A 554 23.71 -45.33 2.82
C MET A 554 24.37 -43.95 2.87
N ALA A 555 25.10 -43.62 3.94
CA ALA A 555 25.88 -42.40 4.05
C ALA A 555 26.96 -42.31 2.94
N LEU A 556 27.74 -43.38 2.74
CA LEU A 556 28.77 -43.46 1.70
C LEU A 556 28.21 -43.45 0.27
N ALA A 557 26.95 -43.89 0.07
CA ALA A 557 26.25 -43.76 -1.21
C ALA A 557 25.82 -42.30 -1.52
N LEU A 558 25.69 -41.44 -0.50
CA LEU A 558 25.42 -40.01 -0.63
C LEU A 558 26.71 -39.18 -0.68
N ASN A 559 27.71 -39.53 0.15
CA ASN A 559 29.02 -38.92 0.20
C ASN A 559 30.14 -39.99 0.26
N PRO A 560 30.71 -40.41 -0.88
CA PRO A 560 31.81 -41.38 -0.92
C PRO A 560 33.10 -40.95 -0.22
N GLU A 561 33.20 -39.69 0.23
CA GLU A 561 34.36 -39.15 0.95
C GLU A 561 34.08 -38.84 2.43
N ASP A 562 33.05 -39.43 3.02
CA ASP A 562 32.86 -39.44 4.48
C ASP A 562 33.90 -40.36 5.14
N GLU A 563 34.93 -39.77 5.75
CA GLU A 563 36.06 -40.47 6.37
C GLU A 563 35.62 -41.22 7.64
N LEU A 564 34.78 -40.60 8.48
CA LEU A 564 34.22 -41.23 9.68
C LEU A 564 33.36 -42.44 9.33
N ALA A 565 32.55 -42.36 8.26
CA ALA A 565 31.77 -43.49 7.79
C ALA A 565 32.63 -44.66 7.29
N LYS A 566 33.77 -44.37 6.63
CA LYS A 566 34.75 -45.40 6.21
C LYS A 566 35.40 -46.06 7.41
N GLU A 567 35.98 -45.28 8.33
CA GLU A 567 36.68 -45.79 9.52
C GLU A 567 35.78 -46.70 10.38
N THR A 568 34.53 -46.30 10.59
CA THR A 568 33.56 -47.08 11.38
C THR A 568 33.16 -48.38 10.66
N LEU A 569 32.99 -48.36 9.33
CA LEU A 569 32.69 -49.55 8.53
C LEU A 569 33.88 -50.52 8.47
N GLU A 570 35.11 -50.01 8.45
CA GLU A 570 36.34 -50.82 8.52
C GLU A 570 36.50 -51.48 9.90
N ALA A 571 36.18 -50.77 11.00
CA ALA A 571 36.17 -51.32 12.34
C ALA A 571 35.18 -52.51 12.47
N LEU A 572 33.91 -52.29 12.10
CA LEU A 572 32.86 -53.31 12.01
C LEU A 572 33.30 -54.54 11.19
N SER A 573 33.94 -54.29 10.04
CA SER A 573 34.43 -55.35 9.14
C SER A 573 35.64 -56.13 9.70
N SER A 574 36.29 -55.63 10.75
CA SER A 574 37.47 -56.24 11.37
C SER A 574 37.14 -57.12 12.57
N ASP A 575 36.24 -56.69 13.46
CA ASP A 575 35.83 -57.47 14.63
C ASP A 575 35.05 -58.73 14.23
N GLY A 576 34.21 -58.64 13.19
CA GLY A 576 33.49 -59.79 12.61
C GLY A 576 34.39 -60.92 12.06
N GLN A 577 35.69 -60.69 11.90
CA GLN A 577 36.66 -61.73 11.52
C GLN A 577 37.26 -62.48 12.73
N GLY A 578 37.02 -62.00 13.97
CA GLY A 578 37.56 -62.58 15.20
C GLY A 578 36.79 -63.78 15.78
N GLU A 579 35.52 -63.95 15.41
CA GLU A 579 34.65 -65.02 15.96
C GLU A 579 34.60 -66.30 15.11
N GLY A 580 35.12 -66.27 13.87
CA GLY A 580 35.03 -67.40 12.93
C GLY A 580 35.99 -68.59 13.18
N ASP A 581 36.86 -68.51 14.18
CA ASP A 581 38.01 -69.43 14.34
C ASP A 581 38.25 -69.86 15.81
N ARG A 582 37.17 -70.26 16.53
CA ARG A 582 37.19 -70.77 17.92
C ARG A 582 36.30 -71.99 18.15
#